data_AF-A0A5C8ZX30-F1
#
_entry.id   AF-A0A5C8ZX30-F1
#
_cell.length_a   1.000
_cell.length_b   1.000
_cell.length_c   1.000
_cell.angle_alpha   90.00
_cell.angle_beta   90.00
_cell.angle_gamma   90.00
#
_symmetry.space_group_name_H-M   'P 1'
#
loop_
_entity.id
_entity.type
_entity.pdbx_description
1 polymer ?
#
loop_
_entity_poly.entity_id
_entity_poly.type
_entity_poly.pdbx_seq_one_letter_code
_entity_poly.pdbx_strand_id
1 'polypeptide(L)' 'MSQPARWLGLALTLAMFVFSSWMYLQTGDWVALVFAGGSFGYALFFMAAANRKQGKESP' A
#
# COMPACT_ATOMS: atom_id res chain seq x y z
N MET A 1 -0.30 -13.98 -9.83
CA MET A 1 0.00 -12.56 -10.15
C MET A 1 1.41 -12.51 -10.70
N SER A 2 1.60 -11.96 -11.90
CA SER A 2 2.93 -11.84 -12.51
C SER A 2 3.82 -10.96 -11.63
N GLN A 3 5.06 -11.38 -11.40
CA GLN A 3 6.11 -10.64 -10.65
C GLN A 3 6.11 -9.12 -10.95
N PRO A 4 6.04 -8.67 -12.22
CA PRO A 4 6.01 -7.23 -12.54
C PRO A 4 4.76 -6.51 -12.03
N ALA A 5 3.58 -7.12 -12.09
CA ALA A 5 2.34 -6.48 -11.61
C ALA A 5 2.38 -6.22 -10.09
N ARG A 6 3.07 -7.07 -9.34
CA ARG A 6 3.24 -6.94 -7.88
C ARG A 6 4.18 -5.79 -7.53
N TRP A 7 5.30 -5.66 -8.24
CA TRP A 7 6.22 -4.54 -8.10
C TRP A 7 5.60 -3.21 -8.53
N LEU A 8 4.84 -3.21 -9.62
CA LEU A 8 4.12 -2.03 -10.09
C LEU A 8 3.08 -1.56 -9.06
N GLY A 9 2.32 -2.50 -8.48
CA GLY A 9 1.38 -2.20 -7.41
C GLY A 9 2.05 -1.60 -6.17
N LEU A 10 3.18 -2.18 -5.73
CA LEU A 10 3.97 -1.65 -4.60
C LEU A 10 4.50 -0.24 -4.87
N ALA A 11 5.09 -0.02 -6.06
CA ALA A 11 5.60 1.28 -6.45
C ALA A 11 4.50 2.34 -6.50
N LEU A 12 3.32 2.00 -7.05
CA LEU A 12 2.17 2.90 -7.12
C LEU A 12 1.65 3.27 -5.73
N THR A 13 1.53 2.28 -4.84
CA THR A 13 1.06 2.49 -3.47
C THR A 13 2.02 3.38 -2.68
N LEU A 14 3.33 3.17 -2.85
CA LEU A 14 4.36 3.99 -2.22
C LEU A 14 4.34 5.44 -2.73
N ALA A 15 4.21 5.63 -4.04
CA ALA A 15 4.11 6.95 -4.65
C ALA A 15 2.88 7.72 -4.14
N MET A 16 1.73 7.04 -4.05
CA MET A 16 0.50 7.59 -3.48
C MET A 16 0.67 8.00 -2.02
N PHE A 17 1.31 7.14 -1.21
CA PHE A 17 1.56 7.43 0.20
C PHE A 17 2.44 8.66 0.41
N VAL A 18 3.55 8.77 -0.32
CA VAL A 18 4.48 9.91 -0.24
C VAL A 18 3.81 11.19 -0.73
N PHE A 19 3.11 11.13 -1.87
CA PHE A 19 2.40 12.27 -2.43
C PHE A 19 1.31 12.79 -1.49
N SER A 20 0.52 11.89 -0.92
CA SER A 20 -0.56 12.25 0.00
C SER A 20 0.00 12.82 1.32
N SER A 21 1.07 12.23 1.87
CA SER A 21 1.74 12.76 3.06
C SER A 21 2.34 14.15 2.83
N TRP A 22 2.97 14.38 1.66
CA TRP A 22 3.49 15.68 1.29
C TRP A 22 2.39 16.72 1.10
N MET A 23 1.28 16.33 0.48
CA MET A 23 0.13 17.21 0.31
C MET A 23 -0.48 17.60 1.65
N TYR A 24 -0.64 16.65 2.59
CA TYR A 24 -1.10 16.94 3.95
C TYR A 24 -0.25 18.01 4.65
N LEU A 25 1.09 17.93 4.52
CA LEU A 25 2.00 18.91 5.11
C LEU A 25 1.90 20.31 4.46
N GLN A 26 1.50 20.39 3.20
CA GLN A 26 1.37 21.65 2.46
C GLN A 26 0.00 22.31 2.63
N THR A 27 -1.09 21.54 2.55
CA THR A 27 -2.47 22.07 2.55
C THR A 27 -3.20 21.90 3.87
N GLY A 28 -2.73 21.03 4.76
CA GLY A 28 -3.45 20.69 6.00
C GLY A 28 -4.75 19.93 5.76
N ASP A 29 -4.95 19.37 4.56
CA ASP A 29 -6.20 18.70 4.18
C ASP A 29 -6.30 17.29 4.76
N TRP A 30 -7.31 17.05 5.59
CA TRP A 30 -7.58 15.77 6.24
C TRP A 30 -7.87 14.63 5.24
N VAL A 31 -8.30 14.94 4.01
CA VAL A 31 -8.54 13.94 2.96
C VAL A 31 -7.23 13.23 2.57
N ALA A 32 -6.11 13.96 2.58
CA ALA A 32 -4.79 13.39 2.31
C ALA A 32 -4.36 12.41 3.42
N LEU A 33 -4.71 12.68 4.67
CA LEU A 33 -4.49 11.73 5.78
C LEU A 33 -5.25 10.41 5.57
N VAL A 34 -6.50 10.48 5.09
CA VAL A 34 -7.32 9.30 4.80
C VAL A 34 -6.72 8.49 3.64
N PHE A 35 -6.21 9.17 2.60
CA PHE A 35 -5.55 8.50 1.47
C PHE A 35 -4.22 7.85 1.86
N ALA A 36 -3.41 8.52 2.68
CA ALA A 36 -2.18 7.97 3.23
C ALA A 36 -2.47 6.75 4.11
N GLY A 37 -3.46 6.86 5.02
CA GLY A 37 -3.90 5.76 5.89
C GLY A 37 -4.47 4.57 5.11
N GLY A 38 -5.31 4.83 4.11
CA GLY A 38 -5.88 3.80 3.23
C GLY A 38 -4.82 3.07 2.42
N SER A 39 -3.85 3.79 1.87
CA SER A 39 -2.71 3.20 1.13
C SER A 39 -1.84 2.32 2.02
N PHE A 40 -1.58 2.77 3.25
CA PHE A 40 -0.83 2.00 4.24
C PHE A 40 -1.59 0.75 4.70
N GLY A 41 -2.89 0.87 4.97
CA GLY A 41 -3.75 -0.26 5.32
C GLY A 41 -3.83 -1.31 4.20
N TYR A 42 -3.92 -0.87 2.93
CA TYR A 42 -3.91 -1.76 1.78
C TYR A 42 -2.57 -2.49 1.63
N ALA A 43 -1.44 -1.80 1.85
CA ALA A 43 -0.11 -2.43 1.82
C ALA A 43 0.03 -3.52 2.89
N LEU A 44 -0.45 -3.26 4.11
CA LEU A 44 -0.46 -4.24 5.21
C LEU A 44 -1.38 -5.43 4.91
N PHE A 45 -2.59 -5.17 4.42
CA PHE A 45 -3.53 -6.23 4.04
C PHE A 45 -2.95 -7.13 2.95
N PHE A 46 -2.30 -6.53 1.94
CA PHE A 46 -1.68 -7.28 0.85
C PHE A 46 -0.50 -8.13 1.33
N MET A 47 0.34 -7.60 2.24
CA MET A 47 1.42 -8.38 2.88
C MET A 47 0.86 -9.52 3.74
N ALA A 48 -0.18 -9.27 4.53
CA ALA A 48 -0.83 -10.30 5.34
C ALA A 48 -1.48 -11.41 4.47
N ALA A 49 -2.14 -11.02 3.37
CA ALA A 49 -2.73 -11.93 2.41
C ALA A 49 -1.65 -12.75 1.67
N ALA A 50 -0.50 -12.13 1.36
CA ALA A 50 0.64 -12.82 0.78
C ALA A 50 1.21 -13.90 1.72
N ASN A 51 1.38 -13.57 3.01
CA ASN A 51 1.89 -14.51 4.00
C ASN A 51 0.94 -15.68 4.26
N ARG A 52 -0.39 -15.45 4.22
CA ARG A 52 -1.38 -16.54 4.33
C ARG A 52 -1.34 -17.55 3.18
N LYS A 53 -0.95 -17.14 1.97
CA LYS A 53 -0.83 -18.08 0.84
C LYS A 53 0.34 -19.04 1.01
N GLN A 54 1.47 -18.60 1.60
CA GLN A 54 2.63 -19.47 1.85
C GLN A 54 2.34 -20.56 2.90
N GLY A 55 1.45 -20.31 3.86
CA GLY A 55 1.09 -21.30 4.89
C GLY A 55 0.22 -22.47 4.39
N LYS A 56 -0.32 -22.41 3.18
CA LYS A 56 -1.12 -23.51 2.58
C LYS A 56 -0.33 -24.38 1.59
N GLU A 57 0.94 -24.09 1.36
CA GLU A 57 1.83 -24.79 0.42
C GLU A 57 3.01 -25.51 1.14
N SER A 58 2.94 -25.71 2.46
CA SER A 58 3.82 -26.67 3.15
C SER A 58 3.09 -28.01 3.33
N PRO A 59 3.79 -29.13 3.09
CA PRO A 59 3.24 -30.45 2.74
C PRO A 59 2.38 -31.11 3.81
#